data_AF-A0A3D2SR32-F1
#
_entry.id   AF-A0A3D2SR32-F1
#
_cell.length_a   1.000
_cell.length_b   1.000
_cell.length_c   1.000
_cell.angle_alpha   90.00
_cell.angle_beta   90.00
_cell.angle_gamma   90.00
#
_symmetry.space_group_name_H-M   'P 1'
#
loop_
_entity.id
_entity.type
_entity.pdbx_description
1 polymer ?
#
loop_
_entity_poly.entity_id
_entity_poly.type
_entity_poly.pdbx_seq_one_letter_code
_entity_poly.pdbx_strand_id
1 'polypeptide(L)' 'LRPILMTTSAMVMGMIPLALGLGEGGEQSAPMAHAVIGGVITSTLLTLVVVPVIFTYLDDLKNFLLRQTRKLMS' A
#
# COMPACT_ATOMS: atom_id res chain seq x y z
N LEU A 1 8.37 -6.07 -6.31
CA LEU A 1 8.59 -6.28 -4.87
C LEU A 1 9.91 -5.68 -4.36
N ARG A 2 11.06 -5.94 -5.00
CA ARG A 2 12.37 -5.30 -4.66
C ARG A 2 12.28 -3.76 -4.40
N PRO A 3 11.57 -2.96 -5.22
CA PRO A 3 11.48 -1.51 -5.00
C PRO A 3 10.59 -1.11 -3.82
N ILE A 4 9.50 -1.85 -3.57
CA ILE A 4 8.54 -1.58 -2.48
C ILE A 4 9.20 -1.83 -1.12
N LEU A 5 9.96 -2.93 -1.01
CA LEU A 5 10.73 -3.25 0.19
C LEU A 5 11.83 -2.21 0.44
N MET A 6 12.45 -1.67 -0.62
CA MET A 6 13.48 -0.65 -0.51
C MET A 6 12.92 0.67 0.05
N THR A 7 11.78 1.14 -0.46
CA THR A 7 11.17 2.40 0.00
C THR A 7 10.59 2.29 1.40
N THR A 8 9.93 1.16 1.73
CA THR A 8 9.43 0.92 3.09
C THR A 8 10.57 0.84 4.10
N SER A 9 11.67 0.15 3.77
CA SER A 9 12.84 0.07 4.67
C SER A 9 13.48 1.45 4.90
N ALA A 10 13.64 2.25 3.85
CA ALA A 10 14.18 3.61 3.97
C ALA A 10 13.29 4.52 4.83
N MET A 11 11.97 4.43 4.66
CA MET A 11 11.01 5.21 5.44
C MET A 11 11.02 4.81 6.92
N VAL A 12 11.05 3.51 7.22
CA VAL A 12 11.16 3.02 8.59
C VAL A 12 12.47 3.50 9.23
N MET A 13 13.60 3.36 8.53
CA MET A 13 14.90 3.83 9.04
C MET A 13 14.93 5.35 9.30
N GLY A 14 14.31 6.16 8.43
CA GLY A 14 14.21 7.61 8.62
C GLY A 14 13.35 8.02 9.82
N MET A 15 12.42 7.16 10.25
CA MET A 15 11.54 7.41 11.40
C MET A 15 12.05 6.85 12.72
N ILE A 16 13.13 6.06 12.72
CA ILE A 16 13.77 5.54 13.95
C ILE A 16 14.08 6.65 14.97
N PRO A 17 14.76 7.77 14.63
CA PRO A 17 15.06 8.81 15.62
C PRO A 17 13.80 9.50 16.17
N LEU A 18 12.76 9.64 15.34
CA LEU A 18 11.45 10.18 15.76
C LEU A 18 10.70 9.21 16.68
N ALA A 19 10.77 7.90 16.40
CA ALA A 19 10.16 6.86 17.22
C ALA A 19 10.85 6.70 18.58
N LEU A 20 12.16 6.94 18.65
CA LEU A 20 12.92 7.00 19.90
C LEU A 20 12.69 8.29 20.71
N GLY A 21 11.93 9.25 20.17
CA GLY A 21 11.61 10.49 20.86
C GLY A 21 12.84 11.39 21.13
N LEU A 22 13.92 11.21 20.36
CA LEU A 22 15.16 11.96 20.52
C LEU A 22 15.00 13.37 19.90
N GLY A 23 14.37 14.28 20.65
CA GLY A 23 14.16 15.68 20.28
C GLY A 23 13.14 16.39 21.18
N GLU A 24 13.17 17.71 21.23
CA GLU A 24 12.13 18.51 21.92
C GLU A 24 10.75 18.22 21.31
N GLY A 25 9.79 17.79 22.13
CA GLY A 25 8.47 17.32 21.67
C GLY A 25 8.38 15.82 21.37
N GLY A 26 9.42 15.04 21.69
CA GLY A 26 9.47 13.59 21.48
C GLY A 26 8.30 12.79 22.06
N GLU A 27 7.65 13.28 23.11
CA GLU A 27 6.44 12.66 23.68
C GLU A 27 5.25 12.62 22.70
N GLN A 28 5.16 13.58 21.77
CA GLN A 28 4.14 13.58 20.71
C GLN A 28 4.64 12.95 19.42
N SER A 29 5.92 13.12 19.08
CA SER A 29 6.50 12.58 17.85
C SER A 29 6.67 11.06 17.89
N ALA A 30 6.95 10.47 19.06
CA ALA A 30 7.08 9.02 19.22
C ALA A 30 5.79 8.26 18.86
N PRO A 31 4.60 8.55 19.44
CA PRO A 31 3.37 7.85 19.07
C PRO A 31 2.95 8.10 17.62
N MET A 32 3.21 9.31 17.08
CA MET A 32 2.99 9.61 15.67
C MET A 32 3.85 8.73 14.75
N ALA A 33 5.15 8.58 15.06
CA ALA A 33 6.06 7.75 14.28
C ALA A 33 5.65 6.27 14.30
N HIS A 34 5.23 5.75 15.45
CA HIS A 34 4.70 4.39 15.56
C HIS A 34 3.44 4.18 14.71
N ALA A 35 2.51 5.14 14.74
CA ALA A 35 1.28 5.07 13.93
C ALA A 35 1.59 5.06 12.42
N VAL A 36 2.55 5.88 11.97
CA VAL A 36 2.95 5.93 10.56
C VAL A 36 3.64 4.63 10.13
N ILE A 37 4.57 4.10 10.93
CA ILE A 37 5.24 2.82 10.64
C ILE A 37 4.20 1.70 10.50
N GLY A 38 3.27 1.58 11.44
CA GLY A 38 2.19 0.59 11.38
C GLY A 38 1.28 0.79 10.16
N GLY A 39 0.93 2.04 9.85
CA GLY A 39 0.11 2.40 8.70
C GLY A 39 0.76 2.06 7.36
N VAL A 40 2.07 2.32 7.21
CA VAL A 40 2.82 2.03 5.99
C VAL A 40 2.98 0.53 5.77
N ILE A 41 3.28 -0.24 6.82
CA ILE A 41 3.34 -1.71 6.75
C ILE A 41 1.98 -2.27 6.31
N THR A 42 0.91 -1.85 6.99
CA THR A 42 -0.44 -2.32 6.70
C THR A 42 -0.89 -1.93 5.31
N SER A 43 -0.63 -0.71 4.86
CA SER A 43 -0.97 -0.22 3.51
C SER A 43 -0.20 -0.97 2.42
N THR A 44 1.04 -1.36 2.70
CA THR A 44 1.85 -2.16 1.78
C THR A 44 1.26 -3.56 1.62
N LEU A 45 0.93 -4.22 2.74
CA LEU A 45 0.26 -5.52 2.74
C LEU A 45 -1.11 -5.45 2.05
N LEU A 46 -1.91 -4.43 2.37
CA LEU A 46 -3.19 -4.21 1.73
C LEU A 46 -3.02 -4.05 0.23
N THR A 47 -2.08 -3.23 -0.23
CA THR A 47 -1.86 -3.00 -1.66
C THR A 47 -1.46 -4.29 -2.37
N LEU A 48 -0.61 -5.12 -1.76
CA LEU A 48 -0.21 -6.40 -2.34
C LEU A 48 -1.38 -7.38 -2.53
N VAL A 49 -2.43 -7.30 -1.70
CA VAL A 49 -3.62 -8.15 -1.80
C VAL A 49 -4.74 -7.49 -2.61
N VAL A 50 -5.00 -6.21 -2.39
CA VAL A 50 -6.08 -5.44 -3.01
C VAL A 50 -5.81 -5.24 -4.49
N VAL A 51 -4.58 -4.93 -4.91
CA VAL A 51 -4.25 -4.74 -6.33
C VAL A 51 -4.57 -5.96 -7.19
N PRO A 52 -4.13 -7.20 -6.87
CA PRO A 52 -4.48 -8.37 -7.68
C PRO A 52 -5.99 -8.66 -7.64
N VAL A 53 -6.65 -8.49 -6.49
CA VAL A 53 -8.10 -8.68 -6.37
C VAL A 53 -8.85 -7.72 -7.29
N ILE A 54 -8.52 -6.43 -7.27
CA ILE A 54 -9.10 -5.42 -8.16
C ILE A 54 -8.84 -5.79 -9.63
N PHE A 55 -7.62 -6.25 -9.96
CA PHE A 55 -7.29 -6.69 -11.31
C PHE A 55 -8.17 -7.85 -11.78
N THR A 56 -8.40 -8.86 -10.93
CA THR A 56 -9.28 -9.98 -11.26
C THR A 56 -10.72 -9.51 -11.53
N TYR A 57 -11.26 -8.62 -10.69
CA TYR A 57 -12.60 -8.07 -10.91
C TYR A 57 -12.71 -7.27 -12.22
N LEU A 58 -11.69 -6.46 -12.53
CA LEU A 58 -11.65 -5.68 -13.77
C LEU A 58 -11.50 -6.59 -15.00
N ASP A 59 -10.67 -7.63 -14.93
CA ASP A 59 -10.51 -8.60 -16.01
C ASP A 59 -11.80 -9.39 -16.26
N ASP A 60 -12.52 -9.78 -15.20
CA ASP A 60 -13.82 -10.45 -15.32
C ASP A 60 -14.88 -9.53 -15.97
N LEU A 61 -14.93 -8.25 -15.57
CA LEU A 61 -15.81 -7.26 -16.17
C LEU A 61 -15.47 -7.00 -17.64
N LYS A 62 -14.18 -6.89 -17.97
CA LYS A 62 -13.70 -6.76 -19.35
C LYS A 62 -14.10 -7.97 -20.18
N ASN A 63 -13.95 -9.19 -19.65
CA ASN A 63 -14.35 -10.42 -20.33
C ASN A 63 -15.86 -10.47 -20.57
N PHE A 64 -16.67 -9.99 -19.64
CA PHE A 64 -18.12 -9.88 -19.80
C PHE A 64 -18.51 -8.89 -20.91
N LEU A 65 -17.92 -7.69 -20.90
CA LEU A 65 -18.16 -6.66 -21.92
C LEU A 65 -17.70 -7.09 -23.31
N LEU A 66 -16.52 -7.73 -23.42
CA LEU A 66 -16.00 -8.23 -24.70
C LEU A 66 -16.85 -9.38 -25.27
N ARG A 67 -17.44 -10.22 -24.42
CA ARG A 67 -18.42 -11.24 -24.87
C ARG A 67 -19.69 -10.60 -25.42
N GLN A 68 -20.14 -9.50 -24.81
CA GLN A 68 -21.36 -8.81 -25.21
C GLN A 68 -21.18 -8.02 -26.51
N THR A 69 -20.04 -7.36 -26.73
CA THR A 69 -19.74 -6.65 -27.99
C THR A 69 -19.54 -7.62 -29.15
N ARG A 70 -18.93 -8.79 -28.93
CA ARG A 70 -18.79 -9.82 -29.96
C ARG A 70 -20.15 -10.40 -30.42
N LYS A 71 -21.17 -10.38 -29.55
CA LYS A 71 -22.56 -10.74 -29.89
C LYS A 71 -23.33 -9.65 -30.64
N LEU A 72 -22.91 -8.39 -30.54
CA LEU A 72 -23.52 -7.24 -31.25
C LEU A 72 -22.91 -7.01 -32.63
N MET A 73 -21.73 -7.58 -32.89
CA MET A 73 -20.98 -7.43 -34.14
C MET A 73 -21.08 -8.67 -35.07
N SER A 74 -21.87 -9.69 -34.70
CA SER A 74 -22.33 -10.76 -35.60
C SER A 74 -23.82 -10.66 -35.83
#